data_AF-A0A840V6H2-F1
#
_entry.id   AF-A0A840V6H2-F1
#
_cell.length_a   1.000
_cell.length_b   1.000
_cell.length_c   1.000
_cell.angle_alpha   90.00
_cell.angle_beta   90.00
_cell.angle_gamma   90.00
#
_symmetry.space_group_name_H-M   'P 1'
#
loop_
_entity.id
_entity.type
_entity.pdbx_description
1 polymer ?
#
loop_
_entity_poly.entity_id
_entity_poly.type
_entity_poly.pdbx_seq_one_letter_code
_entity_poly.pdbx_strand_id
1 'polypeptide(L)'
;MIRNKTLSPTAPLPGVAASSPFTTMSRILLPLLLALLLVSCGHKEVVYREASLADSARVKQALRAHYQKWRGTPYRPGGMSPAGVDCSGFIQLTYSQLFGLNPGRSTKDQLNHGRSVRRGDLRPGDLLFFRTGLFDRHVGIYFDDGLFVHASATKGVTVSNLKLAYWDRTFSTARRF
;
A
#
# COMPACT_ATOMS: atom_id res chain seq x y z
N MET A 1 96.14 -34.85 29.74
CA MET A 1 95.44 -35.62 28.70
C MET A 1 94.22 -34.80 28.30
N ILE A 2 94.13 -34.44 27.01
CA ILE A 2 92.92 -33.94 26.29
C ILE A 2 92.45 -32.53 26.69
N ARG A 3 92.85 -31.46 25.97
CA ARG A 3 92.36 -30.96 24.66
C ARG A 3 91.08 -30.09 24.76
N ASN A 4 91.17 -28.95 24.06
CA ASN A 4 90.09 -28.14 23.45
C ASN A 4 89.50 -27.04 24.36
N LYS A 5 89.24 -25.81 23.91
CA LYS A 5 89.20 -25.21 22.57
C LYS A 5 89.11 -23.68 22.75
N THR A 6 89.91 -22.93 21.98
CA THR A 6 89.54 -21.72 21.20
C THR A 6 88.37 -20.82 21.69
N LEU A 7 88.63 -19.53 21.93
CA LEU A 7 88.45 -18.40 20.99
C LEU A 7 88.25 -17.09 21.80
N SER A 8 89.10 -16.09 21.58
CA SER A 8 88.77 -14.65 21.75
C SER A 8 88.31 -14.11 20.37
N PRO A 9 87.74 -12.88 20.17
CA PRO A 9 87.75 -11.70 21.04
C PRO A 9 86.53 -10.73 20.97
N THR A 10 86.62 -9.64 21.77
CA THR A 10 86.16 -8.24 21.54
C THR A 10 84.67 -7.86 21.39
N ALA A 11 84.20 -7.14 22.42
CA ALA A 11 83.39 -5.91 22.51
C ALA A 11 82.43 -5.44 21.38
N PRO A 12 81.30 -4.81 21.75
CA PRO A 12 80.18 -4.51 20.85
C PRO A 12 80.32 -3.17 20.11
N LEU A 13 79.78 -3.12 18.88
CA LEU A 13 79.56 -1.88 18.12
C LEU A 13 78.16 -1.31 18.41
N PRO A 14 77.98 0.03 18.43
CA PRO A 14 76.68 0.65 18.61
C PRO A 14 75.88 0.70 17.30
N GLY A 15 74.56 0.78 17.46
CA GLY A 15 73.58 0.62 16.40
C GLY A 15 73.55 1.73 15.36
N VAL A 16 72.99 1.36 14.20
CA VAL A 16 72.31 2.26 13.28
C VAL A 16 71.10 1.49 12.75
N ALA A 17 69.92 1.95 13.16
CA ALA A 17 68.64 1.51 12.62
C ALA A 17 68.50 2.02 11.19
N ALA A 18 68.29 1.12 10.24
CA ALA A 18 67.87 1.44 8.88
C ALA A 18 66.45 0.91 8.68
N SER A 19 65.46 1.77 8.93
CA SER A 19 64.07 1.55 8.57
C SER A 19 63.90 1.76 7.06
N SER A 20 63.45 0.71 6.37
CA SER A 20 62.99 0.81 4.98
C SER A 20 61.70 1.65 4.88
N PRO A 21 61.49 2.39 3.78
CA PRO A 21 60.35 3.28 3.66
C PRO A 21 59.21 2.64 2.83
N PHE A 22 57.98 3.02 3.17
CA PHE A 22 56.77 2.90 2.35
C PHE A 22 56.21 1.51 2.01
N THR A 23 55.47 0.92 2.97
CA THR A 23 54.30 0.09 2.65
C THR A 23 53.07 0.59 3.41
N THR A 24 52.68 1.85 3.17
CA THR A 24 51.51 2.48 3.81
C THR A 24 50.47 2.96 2.79
N MET A 25 50.51 2.49 1.53
CA MET A 25 49.44 2.81 0.56
C MET A 25 48.26 1.82 0.56
N SER A 26 48.34 0.72 1.31
CA SER A 26 47.26 -0.30 1.36
C SER A 26 46.33 -0.17 2.58
N ARG A 27 46.71 0.61 3.60
CA ARG A 27 45.94 0.72 4.85
C ARG A 27 44.87 1.81 4.87
N ILE A 28 44.89 2.72 3.89
CA ILE A 28 43.91 3.82 3.80
C ILE A 28 42.80 3.48 2.79
N LEU A 29 43.04 2.57 1.83
CA LEU A 29 42.03 2.16 0.86
C LEU A 29 40.92 1.29 1.48
N LEU A 30 41.26 0.49 2.49
CA LEU A 30 40.32 -0.42 3.17
C LEU A 30 39.24 0.29 4.01
N PRO A 31 39.53 1.34 4.82
CA PRO A 31 38.47 2.08 5.51
C PRO A 31 37.64 2.96 4.57
N LEU A 32 38.18 3.37 3.41
CA LEU A 32 37.43 4.15 2.42
C LEU A 32 36.42 3.29 1.65
N LEU A 33 36.76 2.03 1.34
CA LEU A 33 35.84 1.06 0.75
C LEU A 33 34.74 0.64 1.75
N LEU A 34 35.06 0.57 3.04
CA LEU A 34 34.09 0.29 4.11
C LEU A 34 33.13 1.47 4.35
N ALA A 35 33.58 2.71 4.15
CA ALA A 35 32.73 3.89 4.20
C ALA A 35 31.72 3.96 3.02
N LEU A 36 32.08 3.44 1.84
CA LEU A 36 31.15 3.34 0.70
C LEU A 36 30.07 2.26 0.89
N LEU A 37 30.30 1.25 1.73
CA LEU A 37 29.29 0.25 2.07
C LEU A 37 28.27 0.73 3.12
N LEU A 38 28.49 1.90 3.74
CA LEU A 38 27.55 2.53 4.66
C LEU A 38 26.62 3.56 4.00
N VAL A 39 26.58 3.62 2.66
CA VAL A 39 25.44 4.24 1.96
C VAL A 39 24.25 3.28 2.08
N SER A 40 23.69 3.23 3.28
CA SER A 40 22.36 2.71 3.53
C SER A 40 21.40 3.62 2.76
N CYS A 41 21.04 3.21 1.55
CA CYS A 41 19.85 3.69 0.89
C CYS A 41 18.70 3.46 1.88
N GLY A 42 18.19 4.56 2.44
CA GLY A 42 17.11 4.55 3.41
C GLY A 42 16.00 3.64 2.91
N HIS A 43 15.84 2.49 3.56
CA HIS A 43 14.68 1.66 3.39
C HIS A 43 13.49 2.52 3.79
N LYS A 44 12.67 2.91 2.81
CA LYS A 44 11.37 3.56 3.02
C LYS A 44 10.40 2.51 3.57
N GLU A 45 10.72 1.93 4.71
CA GLU A 45 9.86 0.94 5.35
C GLU A 45 8.96 1.62 6.39
N VAL A 46 7.69 1.69 5.99
CA VAL A 46 6.54 1.46 6.88
C VAL A 46 6.31 2.48 8.00
N VAL A 47 6.61 3.76 7.78
CA VAL A 47 6.01 4.88 8.57
C VAL A 47 4.68 5.36 7.97
N TYR A 48 4.23 4.76 6.86
CA TYR A 48 2.94 5.07 6.22
C TYR A 48 1.72 4.46 6.93
N ARG A 49 1.90 3.60 7.94
CA ARG A 49 0.83 2.74 8.46
C ARG A 49 0.03 3.34 9.62
N GLU A 50 0.54 4.37 10.28
CA GLU A 50 -0.09 4.97 11.48
C GLU A 50 -0.84 6.28 11.20
N ALA A 51 -0.59 6.95 10.07
CA ALA A 51 -1.23 8.23 9.69
C ALA A 51 -2.68 8.10 9.14
N SER A 52 -3.32 6.92 9.24
CA SER A 52 -4.50 6.58 8.41
C SER A 52 -5.86 7.09 8.91
N LEU A 53 -5.92 7.96 9.93
CA LEU A 53 -7.11 8.82 10.11
C LEU A 53 -7.13 10.01 9.13
N ALA A 54 -6.03 10.32 8.43
CA ALA A 54 -5.83 11.51 7.58
C ALA A 54 -5.99 11.27 6.06
N ASP A 55 -6.06 10.00 5.63
CA ASP A 55 -6.00 9.61 4.22
C ASP A 55 -7.35 9.55 3.50
N SER A 56 -8.42 10.09 4.09
CA SER A 56 -9.70 10.29 3.38
C SER A 56 -9.49 11.05 2.07
N ALA A 57 -8.56 12.00 2.04
CA ALA A 57 -8.18 12.69 0.81
C ALA A 57 -7.55 11.74 -0.23
N ARG A 58 -6.65 10.84 0.18
CA ARG A 58 -6.03 9.83 -0.70
C ARG A 58 -7.03 8.80 -1.20
N VAL A 59 -7.89 8.28 -0.32
CA VAL A 59 -8.96 7.35 -0.70
C VAL A 59 -9.92 8.03 -1.68
N LYS A 60 -10.33 9.28 -1.42
CA LYS A 60 -11.11 10.07 -2.37
C LYS A 60 -10.37 10.26 -3.70
N GLN A 61 -9.09 10.57 -3.68
CA GLN A 61 -8.32 10.73 -4.91
C GLN A 61 -8.24 9.42 -5.72
N ALA A 62 -7.96 8.29 -5.07
CA ALA A 62 -7.88 6.99 -5.68
C ALA A 62 -9.24 6.54 -6.25
N LEU A 63 -10.32 6.67 -5.48
CA LEU A 63 -11.68 6.39 -5.95
C LEU A 63 -12.09 7.31 -7.11
N ARG A 64 -11.68 8.58 -7.10
CA ARG A 64 -11.96 9.51 -8.20
C ARG A 64 -11.24 9.08 -9.46
N ALA A 65 -9.95 8.77 -9.37
CA ALA A 65 -9.15 8.32 -10.51
C ALA A 65 -9.72 7.01 -11.09
N HIS A 66 -10.08 6.07 -10.22
CA HIS A 66 -10.73 4.83 -10.63
C HIS A 66 -12.08 5.10 -11.29
N TYR A 67 -12.94 5.90 -10.67
CA TYR A 67 -14.21 6.31 -11.27
C TYR A 67 -14.03 6.92 -12.66
N GLN A 68 -13.06 7.82 -12.88
CA GLN A 68 -12.85 8.40 -14.21
C GLN A 68 -12.52 7.35 -15.28
N LYS A 69 -11.77 6.30 -14.92
CA LYS A 69 -11.48 5.18 -15.82
C LYS A 69 -12.70 4.34 -16.15
N TRP A 70 -13.63 4.19 -15.22
CA TRP A 70 -14.78 3.29 -15.34
C TRP A 70 -16.09 4.02 -15.67
N ARG A 71 -16.11 5.36 -15.61
CA ARG A 71 -17.32 6.18 -15.80
C ARG A 71 -18.02 5.81 -17.09
N GLY A 72 -19.31 5.50 -16.98
CA GLY A 72 -20.15 5.13 -18.12
C GLY A 72 -20.00 3.69 -18.61
N THR A 73 -19.12 2.87 -18.03
CA THR A 73 -19.08 1.43 -18.33
C THR A 73 -20.49 0.84 -18.12
N PRO A 74 -21.08 0.18 -19.13
CA PRO A 74 -22.46 -0.29 -19.08
C PRO A 74 -22.71 -1.27 -17.95
N TYR A 75 -23.94 -1.28 -17.45
CA TYR A 75 -24.35 -2.32 -16.51
C TYR A 75 -24.49 -3.67 -17.25
N ARG A 76 -23.84 -4.70 -16.74
CA ARG A 76 -24.01 -6.08 -17.21
C ARG A 76 -24.07 -7.03 -16.01
N PRO A 77 -25.19 -7.77 -15.80
CA PRO A 77 -25.24 -8.80 -14.78
C PRO A 77 -24.07 -9.78 -14.92
N GLY A 78 -23.34 -10.05 -13.84
CA GLY A 78 -22.16 -10.91 -13.88
C GLY A 78 -20.88 -10.21 -14.38
N GLY A 79 -20.98 -9.00 -14.94
CA GLY A 79 -19.88 -8.29 -15.58
C GLY A 79 -18.75 -7.90 -14.64
N MET A 80 -17.51 -8.03 -15.14
CA MET A 80 -16.26 -7.78 -14.42
C MET A 80 -15.20 -7.12 -15.32
N SER A 81 -15.60 -6.41 -16.38
CA SER A 81 -14.67 -5.85 -17.36
C SER A 81 -15.11 -4.48 -17.88
N PRO A 82 -14.24 -3.74 -18.59
CA PRO A 82 -14.63 -2.46 -19.19
C PRO A 82 -15.79 -2.54 -20.20
N ALA A 83 -16.09 -3.73 -20.73
CA ALA A 83 -17.26 -3.95 -21.59
C ALA A 83 -18.59 -3.98 -20.80
N GLY A 84 -18.53 -4.18 -19.49
CA GLY A 84 -19.66 -4.04 -18.59
C GLY A 84 -19.41 -4.66 -17.21
N VAL A 85 -20.05 -4.06 -16.21
CA VAL A 85 -19.97 -4.48 -14.80
C VAL A 85 -21.35 -4.50 -14.16
N ASP A 86 -21.56 -5.34 -13.16
CA ASP A 86 -22.69 -5.16 -12.25
C ASP A 86 -22.28 -4.39 -10.99
N CYS A 87 -23.24 -4.15 -10.09
CA CYS A 87 -23.01 -3.35 -8.90
C CYS A 87 -21.90 -3.95 -8.03
N SER A 88 -22.02 -5.21 -7.61
CA SER A 88 -21.05 -5.86 -6.73
C SER A 88 -19.72 -6.17 -7.43
N GLY A 89 -19.74 -6.43 -8.73
CA GLY A 89 -18.54 -6.67 -9.53
C GLY A 89 -17.69 -5.42 -9.66
N PHE A 90 -18.31 -4.25 -9.86
CA PHE A 90 -17.62 -2.96 -9.80
C PHE A 90 -16.95 -2.73 -8.44
N ILE A 91 -17.62 -3.05 -7.33
CA ILE A 91 -17.03 -2.96 -5.99
C ILE A 91 -15.82 -3.89 -5.86
N GLN A 92 -15.97 -5.16 -6.24
CA GLN A 92 -14.90 -6.15 -6.12
C GLN A 92 -13.65 -5.73 -6.91
N LEU A 93 -13.83 -5.24 -8.14
CA LEU A 93 -12.73 -4.71 -8.96
C LEU A 93 -12.07 -3.51 -8.31
N THR A 94 -12.87 -2.57 -7.79
CA THR A 94 -12.34 -1.34 -7.15
C THR A 94 -11.52 -1.68 -5.92
N TYR A 95 -12.02 -2.56 -5.04
CA TYR A 95 -11.33 -2.93 -3.81
C TYR A 95 -10.07 -3.76 -4.08
N SER A 96 -10.12 -4.67 -5.03
CA SER A 96 -8.97 -5.46 -5.43
C SER A 96 -7.85 -4.57 -5.99
N GLN A 97 -8.20 -3.64 -6.90
CA GLN A 97 -7.21 -2.80 -7.58
C GLN A 97 -6.64 -1.68 -6.72
N LEU A 98 -7.45 -1.07 -5.85
CA LEU A 98 -7.02 0.10 -5.07
C LEU A 98 -6.50 -0.27 -3.68
N PHE A 99 -7.03 -1.33 -3.08
CA PHE A 99 -6.78 -1.65 -1.67
C PHE A 99 -6.25 -3.07 -1.45
N GLY A 100 -6.17 -3.91 -2.50
CA GLY A 100 -5.76 -5.31 -2.35
C GLY A 100 -6.74 -6.15 -1.54
N LEU A 101 -8.00 -5.72 -1.44
CA LEU A 101 -9.05 -6.37 -0.64
C LEU A 101 -10.07 -7.07 -1.53
N ASN A 102 -10.64 -8.18 -1.05
CA ASN A 102 -11.70 -8.91 -1.73
C ASN A 102 -12.99 -8.94 -0.87
N PRO A 103 -13.97 -8.08 -1.17
CA PRO A 103 -15.21 -8.03 -0.40
C PRO A 103 -16.21 -9.13 -0.78
N GLY A 104 -15.89 -9.99 -1.75
CA GLY A 104 -16.79 -11.00 -2.30
C GLY A 104 -17.47 -10.59 -3.60
N ARG A 105 -17.98 -11.56 -4.37
CA ARG A 105 -18.53 -11.32 -5.71
C ARG A 105 -19.98 -10.80 -5.68
N SER A 106 -20.79 -11.28 -4.74
CA SER A 106 -22.21 -10.90 -4.67
C SER A 106 -22.46 -9.78 -3.65
N THR A 107 -23.51 -8.99 -3.85
CA THR A 107 -23.94 -7.98 -2.87
C THR A 107 -24.21 -8.58 -1.49
N LYS A 108 -24.70 -9.83 -1.45
CA LYS A 108 -24.96 -10.56 -0.19
C LYS A 108 -23.66 -10.88 0.54
N ASP A 109 -22.64 -11.35 -0.17
CA ASP A 109 -21.32 -11.62 0.43
C ASP A 109 -20.73 -10.33 0.98
N GLN A 110 -20.74 -9.25 0.18
CA GLN A 110 -20.21 -7.95 0.58
C GLN A 110 -20.92 -7.38 1.81
N LEU A 111 -22.24 -7.62 1.94
CA LEU A 111 -23.03 -7.18 3.09
C LEU A 111 -22.68 -7.93 4.39
N ASN A 112 -22.24 -9.19 4.27
CA ASN A 112 -21.92 -10.06 5.40
C ASN A 112 -20.47 -9.93 5.88
N HIS A 113 -19.63 -9.20 5.14
CA HIS A 113 -18.24 -8.90 5.53
C HIS A 113 -18.07 -7.46 6.00
N GLY A 114 -16.96 -7.20 6.68
CA GLY A 114 -16.63 -5.88 7.23
C GLY A 114 -17.45 -5.52 8.47
N ARG A 115 -17.11 -4.39 9.10
CA ARG A 115 -17.80 -3.88 10.29
C ARG A 115 -18.96 -2.98 9.91
N SER A 116 -20.04 -3.00 10.70
CA SER A 116 -21.16 -2.06 10.51
C SER A 116 -20.72 -0.62 10.75
N VAL A 117 -21.22 0.30 9.92
CA VAL A 117 -20.99 1.74 10.07
C VAL A 117 -22.33 2.46 10.18
N ARG A 118 -22.46 3.33 11.18
CA ARG A 118 -23.63 4.19 11.32
C ARG A 118 -23.61 5.24 10.22
N ARG A 119 -24.79 5.65 9.76
CA ARG A 119 -24.91 6.63 8.67
C ARG A 119 -24.19 7.96 8.94
N GLY A 120 -24.16 8.42 10.19
CA GLY A 120 -23.44 9.64 10.58
C GLY A 120 -21.91 9.49 10.62
N ASP A 121 -21.39 8.26 10.58
CA ASP A 121 -19.96 7.94 10.69
C ASP A 121 -19.36 7.50 9.34
N LEU A 122 -20.07 7.74 8.23
CA LEU A 122 -19.64 7.38 6.89
C LEU A 122 -18.33 8.08 6.52
N ARG A 123 -17.42 7.32 5.92
CA ARG A 123 -16.11 7.78 5.44
C ARG A 123 -15.90 7.31 3.99
N PRO A 124 -15.05 8.02 3.22
CA PRO A 124 -14.69 7.58 1.87
C PRO A 124 -14.21 6.12 1.90
N GLY A 125 -14.72 5.30 0.98
CA GLY A 125 -14.44 3.87 0.95
C GLY A 125 -15.35 3.00 1.81
N ASP A 126 -16.40 3.53 2.43
CA ASP A 126 -17.45 2.68 3.00
C ASP A 126 -18.38 2.13 1.90
N LEU A 127 -18.80 0.87 2.04
CA LEU A 127 -19.83 0.30 1.18
C LEU A 127 -21.21 0.67 1.69
N LEU A 128 -22.02 1.24 0.81
CA LEU A 128 -23.42 1.57 1.05
C LEU A 128 -24.30 0.51 0.41
N PHE A 129 -25.24 -0.04 1.17
CA PHE A 129 -26.17 -1.06 0.70
C PHE A 129 -27.59 -0.51 0.66
N PHE A 130 -28.31 -0.86 -0.41
CA PHE A 130 -29.65 -0.36 -0.69
C PHE A 130 -30.62 -1.50 -0.98
N ARG A 131 -31.90 -1.27 -0.65
CA ARG A 131 -33.04 -2.14 -1.00
C ARG A 131 -33.81 -1.46 -2.13
N THR A 132 -33.43 -1.75 -3.38
CA THR A 132 -34.00 -1.11 -4.58
C THR A 132 -35.20 -1.85 -5.17
N GLY A 133 -35.55 -3.00 -4.60
CA GLY A 133 -36.70 -3.82 -4.95
C GLY A 133 -36.99 -4.82 -3.83
N LEU A 134 -38.03 -5.65 -3.99
CA LEU A 134 -38.42 -6.65 -3.00
C LEU A 134 -37.28 -7.65 -2.71
N PHE A 135 -36.61 -8.12 -3.77
CA PHE A 135 -35.48 -9.05 -3.69
C PHE A 135 -34.15 -8.40 -4.08
N ASP A 136 -34.19 -7.22 -4.68
CA ASP A 136 -32.99 -6.56 -5.20
C ASP A 136 -32.18 -5.89 -4.09
N ARG A 137 -30.87 -6.10 -4.17
CA ARG A 137 -29.87 -5.46 -3.32
C ARG A 137 -28.89 -4.75 -4.23
N HIS A 138 -28.68 -3.47 -3.96
CA HIS A 138 -27.73 -2.64 -4.69
C HIS A 138 -26.61 -2.18 -3.76
N VAL A 139 -25.43 -1.94 -4.31
CA VAL A 139 -24.23 -1.51 -3.55
C VAL A 139 -23.50 -0.38 -4.26
N GLY A 140 -22.91 0.51 -3.47
CA GLY A 140 -22.05 1.59 -3.93
C GLY A 140 -20.94 1.90 -2.93
N ILE A 141 -19.94 2.67 -3.35
CA ILE A 141 -18.82 3.11 -2.51
C ILE A 141 -19.03 4.58 -2.16
N TYR A 142 -19.14 4.88 -0.87
CA TYR A 142 -19.21 6.25 -0.37
C TYR A 142 -17.93 7.00 -0.75
N PHE A 143 -18.10 8.21 -1.27
CA PHE A 143 -17.02 9.06 -1.74
C PHE A 143 -16.84 10.28 -0.86
N ASP A 144 -17.85 11.15 -0.74
CA ASP A 144 -17.80 12.40 0.04
C ASP A 144 -19.17 13.06 0.10
N ASP A 145 -19.50 13.80 1.16
CA ASP A 145 -20.76 14.59 1.29
C ASP A 145 -22.06 13.92 0.77
N GLY A 146 -22.24 12.63 1.06
CA GLY A 146 -23.39 11.86 0.55
C GLY A 146 -23.24 11.33 -0.88
N LEU A 147 -22.21 11.74 -1.61
CA LEU A 147 -21.89 11.19 -2.93
C LEU A 147 -21.34 9.77 -2.80
N PHE A 148 -21.74 8.91 -3.73
CA PHE A 148 -21.24 7.55 -3.82
C PHE A 148 -21.18 7.09 -5.29
N VAL A 149 -20.19 6.25 -5.58
CA VAL A 149 -19.98 5.66 -6.91
C VAL A 149 -20.63 4.28 -6.95
N HIS A 150 -21.33 3.95 -8.04
CA HIS A 150 -21.96 2.65 -8.23
C HIS A 150 -22.20 2.35 -9.72
N ALA A 151 -22.45 1.08 -10.05
CA ALA A 151 -22.94 0.71 -11.38
C ALA A 151 -24.48 0.81 -11.41
N SER A 152 -25.03 1.81 -12.09
CA SER A 152 -26.47 1.98 -12.32
C SER A 152 -26.93 1.12 -13.50
N ALA A 153 -28.07 0.45 -13.36
CA ALA A 153 -28.69 -0.33 -14.44
C ALA A 153 -28.92 0.48 -15.72
N THR A 154 -29.19 1.79 -15.61
CA THR A 154 -29.50 2.65 -16.76
C THR A 154 -28.37 3.57 -17.19
N LYS A 155 -27.47 3.95 -16.26
CA LYS A 155 -26.41 4.93 -16.52
C LYS A 155 -25.00 4.33 -16.55
N GLY A 156 -24.88 3.03 -16.31
CA GLY A 156 -23.58 2.39 -16.09
C GLY A 156 -22.91 2.90 -14.82
N VAL A 157 -21.58 2.81 -14.74
CA VAL A 157 -20.81 3.34 -13.60
C VAL A 157 -20.97 4.85 -13.50
N THR A 158 -21.56 5.30 -12.41
CA THR A 158 -21.99 6.69 -12.20
C THR A 158 -21.85 7.12 -10.74
N VAL A 159 -22.08 8.40 -10.48
CA VAL A 159 -22.13 8.99 -9.14
C VAL A 159 -23.57 9.38 -8.83
N SER A 160 -24.02 9.03 -7.64
CA SER A 160 -25.32 9.41 -7.09
C SER A 160 -25.14 10.08 -5.73
N ASN A 161 -26.18 10.76 -5.25
CA ASN A 161 -26.20 11.41 -3.94
C ASN A 161 -27.21 10.73 -3.01
N LEU A 162 -26.72 10.25 -1.87
CA LEU A 162 -27.46 9.60 -0.78
C LEU A 162 -28.54 10.51 -0.17
N LYS A 163 -28.42 11.82 -0.31
CA LYS A 163 -29.39 12.81 0.16
C LYS A 163 -30.62 12.92 -0.75
N LEU A 164 -30.60 12.34 -1.96
CA LEU A 164 -31.78 12.32 -2.83
C LEU A 164 -32.83 11.34 -2.30
N ALA A 165 -34.11 11.73 -2.34
CA ALA A 165 -35.22 10.99 -1.73
C ALA A 165 -35.27 9.49 -2.07
N TYR A 166 -34.93 9.11 -3.31
CA TYR A 166 -34.87 7.70 -3.70
C TYR A 166 -33.76 6.93 -2.97
N TRP A 167 -32.55 7.48 -2.93
CA TRP A 167 -31.40 6.83 -2.29
C TRP A 167 -31.49 6.87 -0.78
N ASP A 168 -32.03 7.95 -0.23
CA ASP A 168 -32.30 8.11 1.19
C ASP A 168 -33.27 7.03 1.69
N ARG A 169 -34.42 6.88 1.02
CA ARG A 169 -35.45 5.89 1.37
C ARG A 169 -34.98 4.45 1.20
N THR A 170 -34.11 4.17 0.23
CA THR A 170 -33.66 2.81 -0.08
C THR A 170 -32.39 2.41 0.67
N PHE A 171 -31.70 3.36 1.31
CA PHE A 171 -30.50 3.07 2.11
C PHE A 171 -30.84 2.10 3.26
N SER A 172 -30.07 1.01 3.35
CA SER A 172 -30.28 -0.03 4.35
C SER A 172 -29.21 -0.04 5.42
N THR A 173 -27.93 -0.05 5.04
CA THR A 173 -26.81 -0.13 5.97
C THR A 173 -25.50 0.21 5.27
N ALA A 174 -24.42 0.35 6.05
CA ALA A 174 -23.07 0.51 5.53
C ALA A 174 -22.07 -0.45 6.18
N ARG A 175 -21.06 -0.85 5.42
CA ARG A 175 -19.94 -1.69 5.87
C ARG A 175 -18.60 -1.03 5.59
N ARG A 176 -17.65 -1.20 6.50
CA ARG A 176 -16.25 -0.80 6.33
C ARG A 176 -15.34 -2.03 6.40
N PHE A 177 -14.44 -2.12 5.43
CA PHE A 177 -13.41 -3.13 5.33
C PHE A 177 -12.09 -2.60 5.87
#